data_AF-A0A2D9LXH2-F1
#
_entry.id   AF-A0A2D9LXH2-F1
#
_cell.length_a   1.000
_cell.length_b   1.000
_cell.length_c   1.000
_cell.angle_alpha   90.00
_cell.angle_beta   90.00
_cell.angle_gamma   90.00
#
_symmetry.space_group_name_H-M   'P 1'
#
loop_
_entity.id
_entity.type
_entity.pdbx_description
1 polymer ?
#
loop_
_entity_poly.entity_id
_entity_poly.type
_entity_poly.pdbx_seq_one_letter_code
_entity_poly.pdbx_strand_id
1 'polypeptide(L)'
;MKIVRGVEESKIVLSVDRGINLDTVPAHVQATTERVFGEPLTPQRTVEKILASVKSEGDSAIRRLAKAIEGVELNEFEVARAEIKASYDAVDRSVIEALEMSAERVEKYHRSAKPESWMSFDEGYGGLVVPCQKVGAYVPGGTAPLPSTVLMSAIPAKVAGVREVLVCTPPTSTGKPEAVTLVASDIAGVDRVFGVGGAQAIGAMTYGTETIPSVDIICGPGNIFVTLAKKQVYGEVGIDGLYGPTETLIVADETANQTLCAADLLAQAEHDVLARPVLVTTSEALADQVNLEIQTRLARLSRESVV
;
A
#
# COMPACT_ATOMS: atom_id res chain seq x y z
N MET A 1 1.57 26.34 -5.89
CA MET A 1 0.63 26.03 -4.79
C MET A 1 -0.55 26.98 -4.85
N LYS A 2 -1.78 26.55 -4.53
CA LYS A 2 -2.92 27.46 -4.35
C LYS A 2 -2.88 28.02 -2.92
N ILE A 3 -2.71 29.34 -2.77
CA ILE A 3 -2.76 30.01 -1.47
C ILE A 3 -4.19 30.49 -1.23
N VAL A 4 -4.80 30.08 -0.12
CA VAL A 4 -6.14 30.49 0.31
C VAL A 4 -6.00 31.30 1.59
N ARG A 5 -6.65 32.46 1.65
CA ARG A 5 -6.59 33.37 2.80
C ARG A 5 -7.92 33.35 3.55
N GLY A 6 -7.86 33.31 4.87
CA GLY A 6 -9.04 33.32 5.73
C GLY A 6 -9.63 31.93 5.95
N VAL A 7 -10.20 31.74 7.15
CA VAL A 7 -10.68 30.45 7.64
C VAL A 7 -11.88 29.95 6.84
N GLU A 8 -12.83 30.83 6.52
CA GLU A 8 -14.07 30.43 5.82
C GLU A 8 -13.81 29.96 4.39
N GLU A 9 -12.95 30.65 3.64
CA GLU A 9 -12.59 30.22 2.29
C GLU A 9 -11.76 28.94 2.32
N SER A 10 -10.85 28.82 3.29
CA SER A 10 -10.08 27.58 3.50
C SER A 10 -10.98 26.38 3.79
N LYS A 11 -12.02 26.56 4.63
CA LYS A 11 -13.02 25.51 4.88
C LYS A 11 -13.71 25.08 3.60
N ILE A 12 -14.13 26.02 2.74
CA ILE A 12 -14.79 25.68 1.48
C ILE A 12 -13.84 24.82 0.63
N VAL A 13 -12.60 25.27 0.40
CA VAL A 13 -11.63 24.54 -0.44
C VAL A 13 -11.32 23.15 0.11
N LEU A 14 -11.15 23.01 1.43
CA LEU A 14 -10.88 21.71 2.08
C LEU A 14 -12.12 20.81 2.21
N SER A 15 -13.31 21.30 1.85
CA SER A 15 -14.57 20.54 1.92
C SER A 15 -15.01 19.97 0.58
N VAL A 16 -14.43 20.41 -0.54
CA VAL A 16 -14.75 19.91 -1.88
C VAL A 16 -13.92 18.65 -2.19
N ASP A 17 -14.48 17.73 -3.00
CA ASP A 17 -13.83 16.49 -3.45
C ASP A 17 -13.30 15.60 -2.32
N ARG A 18 -14.11 15.36 -1.28
CA ARG A 18 -13.78 14.38 -0.24
C ARG A 18 -14.07 12.97 -0.74
N GLY A 19 -13.08 12.32 -1.33
CA GLY A 19 -13.12 10.89 -1.67
C GLY A 19 -12.63 10.58 -3.06
N ILE A 20 -12.54 9.28 -3.36
CA ILE A 20 -12.24 8.79 -4.69
C ILE A 20 -13.55 8.80 -5.48
N ASN A 21 -13.60 9.55 -6.59
CA ASN A 21 -14.72 9.45 -7.53
C ASN A 21 -14.68 8.07 -8.18
N LEU A 22 -15.61 7.19 -7.77
CA LEU A 22 -15.73 5.82 -8.26
C LEU A 22 -16.55 5.73 -9.56
N ASP A 23 -17.23 6.81 -9.93
CA ASP A 23 -18.13 6.87 -11.09
C ASP A 23 -17.38 7.23 -12.37
N THR A 24 -16.26 7.95 -12.27
CA THR A 24 -15.39 8.26 -13.41
C THR A 24 -14.29 7.22 -13.57
N VAL A 25 -14.42 6.41 -14.62
CA VAL A 25 -13.45 5.37 -14.97
C VAL A 25 -12.43 5.93 -15.96
N PRO A 26 -11.11 5.95 -15.65
CA PRO A 26 -10.10 6.37 -16.61
C PRO A 26 -10.20 5.58 -17.93
N ALA A 27 -9.97 6.23 -19.07
CA ALA A 27 -10.13 5.60 -20.39
C ALA A 27 -9.28 4.31 -20.57
N HIS A 28 -8.08 4.29 -20.00
CA HIS A 28 -7.21 3.10 -20.04
C HIS A 28 -7.79 1.92 -19.23
N VAL A 29 -8.50 2.19 -18.14
CA VAL A 29 -9.23 1.17 -17.37
C VAL A 29 -10.39 0.65 -18.20
N GLN A 30 -11.20 1.52 -18.80
CA GLN A 30 -12.34 1.10 -19.65
C GLN A 30 -11.87 0.18 -20.79
N ALA A 31 -10.83 0.59 -21.52
CA ALA A 31 -10.25 -0.22 -22.60
C ALA A 31 -9.74 -1.58 -22.12
N THR A 32 -9.15 -1.63 -20.91
CA THR A 32 -8.72 -2.89 -20.30
C THR A 32 -9.91 -3.77 -19.95
N THR A 33 -10.96 -3.20 -19.34
CA THR A 33 -12.16 -3.98 -18.97
C THR A 33 -12.88 -4.54 -20.19
N GLU A 34 -13.00 -3.77 -21.27
CA GLU A 34 -13.61 -4.22 -22.52
C GLU A 34 -12.81 -5.37 -23.15
N ARG A 35 -11.47 -5.25 -23.18
CA ARG A 35 -10.60 -6.31 -23.68
C ARG A 35 -10.65 -7.60 -22.86
N VAL A 36 -10.74 -7.48 -21.53
CA VAL A 36 -10.67 -8.64 -20.61
C VAL A 36 -12.03 -9.31 -20.40
N PHE A 37 -13.10 -8.52 -20.32
CA PHE A 37 -14.44 -8.98 -19.94
C PHE A 37 -15.48 -8.83 -21.06
N GLY A 38 -15.10 -8.29 -22.23
CA GLY A 38 -15.98 -8.15 -23.40
C GLY A 38 -16.97 -6.98 -23.33
N GLU A 39 -16.93 -6.18 -22.25
CA GLU A 39 -17.78 -5.00 -22.06
C GLU A 39 -17.07 -3.96 -21.18
N PRO A 40 -17.36 -2.65 -21.35
CA PRO A 40 -16.85 -1.64 -20.44
C PRO A 40 -17.50 -1.82 -19.05
N LEU A 41 -16.67 -1.93 -18.01
CA LEU A 41 -17.13 -2.13 -16.64
C LEU A 41 -16.68 -0.99 -15.73
N THR A 42 -17.49 -0.72 -14.71
CA THR A 42 -17.04 0.11 -13.57
C THR A 42 -15.95 -0.63 -12.78
N PRO A 43 -15.05 0.07 -12.07
CA PRO A 43 -14.06 -0.55 -11.20
C PRO A 43 -14.70 -1.54 -10.21
N GLN A 44 -15.86 -1.20 -9.65
CA GLN A 44 -16.57 -2.07 -8.73
C GLN A 44 -17.02 -3.38 -9.38
N ARG A 45 -17.66 -3.32 -10.56
CA ARG A 45 -18.11 -4.51 -11.30
C ARG A 45 -16.93 -5.33 -11.82
N THR A 46 -15.83 -4.67 -12.17
CA THR A 46 -14.58 -5.33 -12.57
C THR A 46 -14.03 -6.17 -11.43
N VAL A 47 -13.91 -5.57 -10.24
CA VAL A 47 -13.45 -6.27 -9.03
C VAL A 47 -14.38 -7.43 -8.67
N GLU A 48 -15.70 -7.23 -8.76
CA GLU A 48 -16.67 -8.30 -8.48
C GLU A 48 -16.47 -9.51 -9.40
N LYS A 49 -16.27 -9.28 -10.71
CA LYS A 49 -15.95 -10.36 -11.66
C LYS A 49 -14.62 -11.03 -11.36
N ILE A 50 -13.58 -10.26 -10.99
CA ILE A 50 -12.26 -10.81 -10.63
C ILE A 50 -12.38 -11.71 -9.39
N LEU A 51 -13.01 -11.22 -8.32
CA LEU A 51 -13.18 -11.97 -7.08
C LEU A 51 -14.01 -13.23 -7.31
N ALA A 52 -15.10 -13.14 -8.09
CA ALA A 52 -15.92 -14.30 -8.44
C ALA A 52 -15.10 -15.36 -9.20
N SER A 53 -14.32 -14.96 -10.22
CA SER A 53 -13.45 -15.87 -10.95
C SER A 53 -12.40 -16.52 -10.05
N VAL A 54 -11.72 -15.76 -9.17
CA VAL A 54 -10.72 -16.35 -8.25
C VAL A 54 -11.38 -17.34 -7.29
N LYS A 55 -12.57 -17.03 -6.77
CA LYS A 55 -13.33 -17.92 -5.87
C LYS A 55 -13.74 -19.22 -6.54
N SER A 56 -14.12 -19.20 -7.82
CA SER A 56 -14.60 -20.39 -8.54
C SER A 56 -13.51 -21.17 -9.26
N GLU A 57 -12.47 -20.51 -9.75
CA GLU A 57 -11.47 -21.08 -10.68
C GLU A 57 -10.05 -21.15 -10.09
N GLY A 58 -9.80 -20.56 -8.90
CA GLY A 58 -8.51 -20.62 -8.21
C GLY A 58 -7.34 -20.06 -9.02
N ASP A 59 -6.22 -20.79 -9.04
CA ASP A 59 -4.98 -20.43 -9.73
C ASP A 59 -5.19 -20.18 -11.23
N SER A 60 -6.14 -20.87 -11.85
CA SER A 60 -6.40 -20.74 -13.29
C SER A 60 -6.96 -19.36 -13.64
N ALA A 61 -7.82 -18.77 -12.80
CA ALA A 61 -8.28 -17.40 -12.95
C ALA A 61 -7.14 -16.40 -12.77
N ILE A 62 -6.26 -16.62 -11.78
CA ILE A 62 -5.12 -15.72 -11.53
C ILE A 62 -4.21 -15.66 -12.75
N ARG A 63 -3.83 -16.81 -13.34
CA ARG A 63 -2.98 -16.85 -14.56
C ARG A 63 -3.64 -16.14 -15.74
N ARG A 64 -4.93 -16.41 -15.95
CA ARG A 64 -5.72 -15.80 -17.03
C ARG A 64 -5.79 -14.28 -16.86
N LEU A 65 -6.09 -13.80 -15.65
CA LEU A 65 -6.22 -12.38 -15.35
C LEU A 65 -4.87 -11.66 -15.37
N ALA A 66 -3.78 -12.26 -14.87
CA ALA A 66 -2.45 -11.67 -14.95
C ALA A 66 -2.00 -11.48 -16.41
N LYS A 67 -2.17 -12.50 -17.25
CA LYS A 67 -1.88 -12.39 -18.69
C LYS A 67 -2.78 -11.35 -19.37
N ALA A 68 -4.06 -11.34 -19.02
CA ALA A 68 -5.02 -10.44 -19.65
C ALA A 68 -4.81 -8.98 -19.21
N ILE A 69 -4.60 -8.70 -17.92
CA ILE A 69 -4.52 -7.33 -17.38
C ILE A 69 -3.09 -6.78 -17.46
N GLU A 70 -2.12 -7.56 -17.00
CA GLU A 70 -0.72 -7.13 -16.80
C GLU A 70 0.18 -7.56 -17.96
N GLY A 71 -0.28 -8.46 -18.84
CA GLY A 71 0.51 -8.98 -19.95
C GLY A 71 1.59 -9.97 -19.52
N VAL A 72 1.54 -10.44 -18.27
CA VAL A 72 2.56 -11.32 -17.67
C VAL A 72 2.08 -12.76 -17.64
N GLU A 73 2.89 -13.69 -18.13
CA GLU A 73 2.65 -15.12 -17.98
C GLU A 73 3.22 -15.62 -16.64
N LEU A 74 2.33 -15.95 -15.71
CA LEU A 74 2.71 -16.52 -14.42
C LEU A 74 2.79 -18.03 -14.54
N ASN A 75 3.99 -18.59 -14.36
CA ASN A 75 4.24 -20.04 -14.30
C ASN A 75 4.22 -20.54 -12.86
N GLU A 76 4.85 -19.80 -11.96
CA GLU A 76 4.86 -20.06 -10.53
C GLU A 76 4.39 -18.79 -9.82
N PHE A 77 3.60 -18.96 -8.76
CA PHE A 77 3.17 -17.83 -7.96
C PHE A 77 4.12 -17.62 -6.79
N GLU A 78 4.47 -18.70 -6.09
CA GLU A 78 5.36 -18.63 -4.93
C GLU A 78 6.81 -18.45 -5.38
N VAL A 79 7.49 -17.46 -4.81
CA VAL A 79 8.90 -17.20 -5.07
C VAL A 79 9.73 -18.13 -4.20
N ALA A 80 10.64 -18.89 -4.82
CA ALA A 80 11.45 -19.84 -4.08
C ALA A 80 12.44 -19.14 -3.14
N ARG A 81 12.72 -19.74 -1.98
CA ARG A 81 13.69 -19.19 -1.01
C ARG A 81 15.07 -18.95 -1.61
N ALA A 82 15.51 -19.80 -2.54
CA ALA A 82 16.78 -19.63 -3.24
C ALA A 82 16.80 -18.35 -4.10
N GLU A 83 15.67 -17.99 -4.72
CA GLU A 83 15.54 -16.77 -5.52
C GLU A 83 15.52 -15.52 -4.65
N ILE A 84 14.86 -15.60 -3.49
CA ILE A 84 14.90 -14.52 -2.49
C ILE A 84 16.35 -14.28 -2.03
N LYS A 85 17.12 -15.34 -1.77
CA LYS A 85 18.54 -15.20 -1.41
C LYS A 85 19.38 -14.64 -2.54
N ALA A 86 19.16 -15.08 -3.78
CA ALA A 86 19.85 -14.53 -4.95
C ALA A 86 19.53 -13.05 -5.19
N SER A 87 18.36 -12.56 -4.72
CA SER A 87 17.97 -11.15 -4.87
C SER A 87 18.87 -10.18 -4.09
N TYR A 88 19.59 -10.65 -3.06
CA TYR A 88 20.55 -9.82 -2.34
C TYR A 88 21.71 -9.34 -3.23
N ASP A 89 22.10 -10.12 -4.25
CA ASP A 89 23.18 -9.75 -5.17
C ASP A 89 22.76 -8.62 -6.13
N ALA A 90 21.46 -8.37 -6.26
CA ALA A 90 20.88 -7.36 -7.15
C ALA A 90 20.49 -6.06 -6.41
N VAL A 91 20.73 -5.97 -5.10
CA VAL A 91 20.36 -4.81 -4.28
C VAL A 91 21.62 -4.21 -3.66
N ASP A 92 21.77 -2.89 -3.81
CA ASP A 92 22.90 -2.17 -3.24
C ASP A 92 23.01 -2.39 -1.73
N ARG A 93 24.25 -2.61 -1.26
CA ARG A 93 24.53 -2.89 0.16
C ARG A 93 23.98 -1.80 1.09
N SER A 94 24.08 -0.54 0.70
CA SER A 94 23.55 0.59 1.47
C SER A 94 22.03 0.55 1.61
N VAL A 95 21.31 0.04 0.61
CA VAL A 95 19.86 -0.15 0.65
C VAL A 95 19.52 -1.28 1.61
N ILE A 96 20.27 -2.39 1.56
CA ILE A 96 20.09 -3.52 2.49
C ILE A 96 20.28 -3.03 3.94
N GLU A 97 21.36 -2.30 4.21
CA GLU A 97 21.63 -1.75 5.55
C GLU A 97 20.54 -0.77 6.02
N ALA A 98 20.00 0.05 5.11
CA ALA A 98 18.87 0.93 5.41
C ALA A 98 17.59 0.15 5.73
N LEU A 99 17.33 -0.97 5.03
CA LEU A 99 16.20 -1.86 5.30
C LEU A 99 16.36 -2.56 6.65
N GLU A 100 17.56 -3.09 6.97
CA GLU A 100 17.86 -3.71 8.25
C GLU A 100 17.67 -2.73 9.42
N MET A 101 18.22 -1.51 9.30
CA MET A 101 18.04 -0.44 10.29
C MET A 101 16.55 -0.07 10.45
N SER A 102 15.81 0.03 9.34
CA SER A 102 14.39 0.35 9.38
C SER A 102 13.59 -0.77 10.04
N ALA A 103 13.90 -2.02 9.73
CA ALA A 103 13.26 -3.19 10.31
C ALA A 103 13.46 -3.25 11.83
N GLU A 104 14.69 -3.02 12.32
CA GLU A 104 14.99 -2.98 13.75
C GLU A 104 14.16 -1.90 14.47
N ARG A 105 14.04 -0.70 13.87
CA ARG A 105 13.26 0.40 14.44
C ARG A 105 11.77 0.10 14.50
N VAL A 106 11.23 -0.47 13.41
CA VAL A 106 9.81 -0.87 13.33
C VAL A 106 9.53 -1.97 14.36
N GLU A 107 10.40 -2.97 14.47
CA GLU A 107 10.28 -4.05 15.44
C GLU A 107 10.31 -3.52 16.88
N LYS A 108 11.29 -2.68 17.21
CA LYS A 108 11.44 -2.08 18.53
C LYS A 108 10.19 -1.31 18.95
N TYR A 109 9.64 -0.48 18.05
CA TYR A 109 8.40 0.25 18.30
C TYR A 109 7.24 -0.70 18.56
N HIS A 110 6.98 -1.65 17.66
CA HIS A 110 5.84 -2.55 17.78
C HIS A 110 5.95 -3.49 18.98
N ARG A 111 7.16 -3.88 19.41
CA ARG A 111 7.36 -4.63 20.66
C ARG A 111 6.94 -3.81 21.88
N SER A 112 7.28 -2.52 21.90
CA SER A 112 6.90 -1.62 23.01
C SER A 112 5.41 -1.26 23.04
N ALA A 113 4.76 -1.25 21.87
CA ALA A 113 3.34 -0.92 21.73
C ALA A 113 2.41 -2.15 21.76
N LYS A 114 2.96 -3.37 21.89
CA LYS A 114 2.19 -4.61 21.86
C LYS A 114 1.26 -4.68 23.08
N PRO A 115 -0.06 -4.87 22.90
CA PRO A 115 -0.98 -5.04 24.02
C PRO A 115 -0.74 -6.38 24.73
N GLU A 116 -0.83 -6.37 26.05
CA GLU A 116 -0.69 -7.55 26.89
C GLU A 116 -2.05 -8.08 27.35
N SER A 117 -2.14 -9.40 27.52
CA SER A 117 -3.26 -10.02 28.22
C SER A 117 -3.24 -9.61 29.70
N TRP A 118 -4.42 -9.39 30.29
CA TRP A 118 -4.54 -8.98 31.69
C TRP A 118 -5.76 -9.62 32.35
N MET A 119 -5.76 -9.66 33.68
CA MET A 119 -6.86 -10.21 34.48
C MET A 119 -6.96 -9.47 35.81
N SER A 120 -8.17 -9.05 36.16
CA SER A 120 -8.54 -8.51 37.46
C SER A 120 -9.14 -9.62 38.31
N PHE A 121 -8.38 -10.14 39.27
CA PHE A 121 -8.84 -11.23 40.15
C PHE A 121 -9.86 -10.75 41.18
N ASP A 122 -9.74 -9.51 41.65
CA ASP A 122 -10.65 -8.93 42.63
C ASP A 122 -12.03 -8.67 42.03
N GLU A 123 -12.08 -8.26 40.75
CA GLU A 123 -13.33 -7.94 40.06
C GLU A 123 -13.85 -9.10 39.18
N GLY A 124 -13.04 -10.16 38.99
CA GLY A 124 -13.43 -11.39 38.31
C GLY A 124 -13.52 -11.31 36.78
N TYR A 125 -12.87 -10.33 36.14
CA TYR A 125 -12.87 -10.18 34.68
C TYR A 125 -11.47 -9.87 34.11
N GLY A 126 -11.27 -10.07 32.81
CA GLY A 126 -9.98 -9.88 32.14
C GLY A 126 -10.09 -9.87 30.61
N GLY A 127 -8.95 -9.78 29.94
CA GLY A 127 -8.84 -9.82 28.48
C GLY A 127 -7.61 -10.60 28.03
N LEU A 128 -7.79 -11.47 27.03
CA LEU A 128 -6.69 -12.19 26.37
C LEU A 128 -6.42 -11.58 25.00
N VAL A 129 -5.15 -11.29 24.73
CA VAL A 129 -4.67 -10.87 23.41
C VAL A 129 -4.13 -12.09 22.69
N VAL A 130 -4.77 -12.49 21.59
CA VAL A 130 -4.40 -13.64 20.77
C VAL A 130 -4.10 -13.17 19.35
N PRO A 131 -2.92 -13.51 18.77
CA PRO A 131 -2.63 -13.14 17.39
C PRO A 131 -3.49 -13.92 16.41
N CYS A 132 -3.72 -13.35 15.22
CA CYS A 132 -4.21 -14.08 14.06
C CYS A 132 -3.28 -15.26 13.74
N GLN A 133 -3.81 -16.30 13.12
CA GLN A 133 -3.01 -17.45 12.69
C GLN A 133 -2.22 -17.11 11.43
N LYS A 134 -2.88 -16.44 10.47
CA LYS A 134 -2.31 -16.08 9.17
C LYS A 134 -2.61 -14.63 8.79
N VAL A 135 -1.60 -13.91 8.34
CA VAL A 135 -1.72 -12.53 7.82
C VAL A 135 -1.25 -12.50 6.38
N GLY A 136 -2.05 -11.90 5.51
CA GLY A 136 -1.66 -11.57 4.14
C GLY A 136 -1.30 -10.09 4.03
N ALA A 137 -0.12 -9.76 3.53
CA ALA A 137 0.29 -8.39 3.25
C ALA A 137 0.31 -8.17 1.73
N TYR A 138 -0.56 -7.29 1.24
CA TYR A 138 -0.49 -6.80 -0.13
C TYR A 138 0.54 -5.66 -0.22
N VAL A 139 1.52 -5.82 -1.09
CA VAL A 139 2.56 -4.82 -1.32
C VAL A 139 2.44 -4.35 -2.77
N PRO A 140 2.14 -3.05 -3.01
CA PRO A 140 2.06 -2.53 -4.36
C PRO A 140 3.40 -2.60 -5.08
N GLY A 141 3.32 -2.79 -6.40
CA GLY A 141 4.43 -2.53 -7.32
C GLY A 141 3.99 -1.53 -8.39
N GLY A 142 4.66 -1.53 -9.54
CA GLY A 142 4.37 -0.62 -10.65
C GLY A 142 5.57 0.26 -10.96
N THR A 143 5.40 1.59 -10.88
CA THR A 143 6.45 2.55 -11.26
C THR A 143 7.63 2.59 -10.29
N ALA A 144 7.45 2.12 -9.05
CA ALA A 144 8.52 1.97 -8.08
C ALA A 144 8.20 0.83 -7.09
N PRO A 145 9.22 0.08 -6.63
CA PRO A 145 9.06 -0.87 -5.53
C PRO A 145 8.82 -0.15 -4.20
N LEU A 146 7.97 -0.73 -3.34
CA LEU A 146 7.66 -0.21 -2.00
C LEU A 146 8.12 -1.19 -0.88
N PRO A 147 9.43 -1.39 -0.68
CA PRO A 147 9.94 -2.33 0.32
C PRO A 147 9.58 -1.90 1.75
N SER A 148 9.37 -0.61 2.01
CA SER A 148 8.92 -0.10 3.31
C SER A 148 7.54 -0.65 3.71
N THR A 149 6.62 -0.84 2.75
CA THR A 149 5.30 -1.44 3.01
C THR A 149 5.42 -2.89 3.48
N VAL A 150 6.42 -3.63 2.99
CA VAL A 150 6.73 -4.98 3.48
C VAL A 150 7.06 -4.92 4.96
N LEU A 151 8.03 -4.08 5.34
CA LEU A 151 8.49 -3.94 6.73
C LEU A 151 7.33 -3.53 7.64
N MET A 152 6.56 -2.52 7.22
CA MET A 152 5.44 -1.96 8.01
C MET A 152 4.24 -2.90 8.12
N SER A 153 4.12 -3.93 7.29
CA SER A 153 3.01 -4.90 7.36
C SER A 153 3.41 -6.22 8.02
N ALA A 154 4.58 -6.75 7.66
CA ALA A 154 5.02 -8.07 8.12
C ALA A 154 5.63 -8.05 9.53
N ILE A 155 6.41 -7.03 9.87
CA ILE A 155 7.06 -6.96 11.19
C ILE A 155 6.04 -6.87 12.33
N PRO A 156 4.97 -6.04 12.25
CA PRO A 156 3.95 -6.03 13.29
C PRO A 156 3.26 -7.39 13.47
N ALA A 157 3.00 -8.11 12.37
CA ALA A 157 2.43 -9.46 12.41
C ALA A 157 3.37 -10.45 13.13
N LYS A 158 4.68 -10.40 12.82
CA LYS A 158 5.68 -11.23 13.51
C LYS A 158 5.80 -10.89 14.99
N VAL A 159 5.80 -9.60 15.35
CA VAL A 159 5.82 -9.15 16.75
C VAL A 159 4.57 -9.59 17.50
N ALA A 160 3.39 -9.56 16.86
CA ALA A 160 2.15 -10.05 17.44
C ALA A 160 2.22 -11.56 17.76
N GLY A 161 2.97 -12.32 16.96
CA GLY A 161 3.12 -13.77 17.11
C GLY A 161 2.31 -14.57 16.09
N VAL A 162 2.02 -13.97 14.92
CA VAL A 162 1.35 -14.63 13.80
C VAL A 162 2.20 -15.79 13.31
N ARG A 163 1.57 -16.94 13.04
CA ARG A 163 2.27 -18.16 12.65
C ARG A 163 2.75 -18.14 11.21
N GLU A 164 1.93 -17.60 10.31
CA GLU A 164 2.23 -17.53 8.87
C GLU A 164 1.94 -16.12 8.34
N VAL A 165 2.96 -15.44 7.84
CA VAL A 165 2.89 -14.13 7.20
C VAL A 165 3.20 -14.31 5.73
N LEU A 166 2.24 -13.98 4.88
CA LEU A 166 2.30 -14.11 3.43
C LEU A 166 2.41 -12.71 2.83
N VAL A 167 3.22 -12.54 1.78
CA VAL A 167 3.26 -11.30 0.99
C VAL A 167 2.79 -11.60 -0.42
N CYS A 168 1.81 -10.85 -0.91
CA CYS A 168 1.46 -10.81 -2.32
C CYS A 168 1.91 -9.48 -2.91
N THR A 169 2.71 -9.53 -3.97
CA THR A 169 3.20 -8.35 -4.69
C THR A 169 3.13 -8.62 -6.19
N PRO A 170 2.71 -7.65 -7.03
CA PRO A 170 2.71 -7.85 -8.46
C PRO A 170 4.12 -8.17 -8.97
N PRO A 171 4.25 -9.07 -9.96
CA PRO A 171 5.51 -9.30 -10.61
C PRO A 171 5.86 -8.15 -11.56
N THR A 172 7.14 -8.01 -11.85
CA THR A 172 7.67 -7.16 -12.92
C THR A 172 7.38 -7.78 -14.28
N SER A 173 7.75 -7.10 -15.36
CA SER A 173 7.70 -7.64 -16.73
C SER A 173 8.50 -8.93 -16.93
N THR A 174 9.43 -9.25 -16.02
CA THR A 174 10.20 -10.49 -16.01
C THR A 174 9.43 -11.68 -15.40
N GLY A 175 8.22 -11.46 -14.89
CA GLY A 175 7.40 -12.48 -14.22
C GLY A 175 7.74 -12.67 -12.74
N LYS A 176 8.67 -11.88 -12.18
CA LYS A 176 9.09 -11.96 -10.77
C LYS A 176 8.94 -10.63 -10.05
N PRO A 177 8.66 -10.61 -8.73
CA PRO A 177 8.69 -9.39 -7.95
C PRO A 177 10.05 -8.70 -7.96
N GLU A 178 10.05 -7.41 -7.65
CA GLU A 178 11.27 -6.59 -7.54
C GLU A 178 12.22 -7.13 -6.47
N ALA A 179 13.53 -7.17 -6.77
CA ALA A 179 14.55 -7.76 -5.90
C ALA A 179 14.57 -7.10 -4.50
N VAL A 180 14.44 -5.78 -4.43
CA VAL A 180 14.41 -5.04 -3.15
C VAL A 180 13.19 -5.40 -2.30
N THR A 181 12.05 -5.72 -2.92
CA THR A 181 10.85 -6.19 -2.21
C THR A 181 11.08 -7.59 -1.64
N LEU A 182 11.73 -8.49 -2.40
CA LEU A 182 12.08 -9.84 -1.94
C LEU A 182 13.07 -9.81 -0.77
N VAL A 183 14.09 -8.96 -0.86
CA VAL A 183 15.05 -8.73 0.24
C VAL A 183 14.34 -8.18 1.48
N ALA A 184 13.46 -7.19 1.32
CA ALA A 184 12.68 -6.66 2.44
C ALA A 184 11.76 -7.71 3.08
N SER A 185 11.18 -8.62 2.29
CA SER A 185 10.39 -9.75 2.79
C SER A 185 11.21 -10.69 3.66
N ASP A 186 12.44 -11.01 3.23
CA ASP A 186 13.35 -11.86 4.00
C ASP A 186 13.77 -11.19 5.31
N ILE A 187 14.16 -9.90 5.27
CA ILE A 187 14.52 -9.10 6.46
C ILE A 187 13.34 -9.01 7.44
N ALA A 188 12.12 -8.81 6.95
CA ALA A 188 10.92 -8.75 7.79
C ALA A 188 10.45 -10.12 8.33
N GLY A 189 11.13 -11.20 7.95
CA GLY A 189 10.82 -12.55 8.38
C GLY A 189 9.59 -13.17 7.70
N VAL A 190 9.14 -12.66 6.56
CA VAL A 190 7.98 -13.19 5.81
C VAL A 190 8.16 -14.68 5.53
N ASP A 191 7.08 -15.45 5.70
CA ASP A 191 7.13 -16.92 5.57
C ASP A 191 7.03 -17.36 4.11
N ARG A 192 6.19 -16.71 3.31
CA ARG A 192 6.01 -17.01 1.88
C ARG A 192 5.71 -15.75 1.08
N VAL A 193 6.26 -15.65 -0.14
CA VAL A 193 6.08 -14.50 -1.03
C VAL A 193 5.48 -14.99 -2.34
N PHE A 194 4.43 -14.31 -2.83
CA PHE A 194 3.77 -14.62 -4.09
C PHE A 194 3.80 -13.44 -5.06
N GLY A 195 4.21 -13.73 -6.29
CA GLY A 195 4.19 -12.80 -7.43
C GLY A 195 2.79 -12.63 -8.01
N VAL A 196 1.84 -12.14 -7.21
CA VAL A 196 0.46 -11.88 -7.62
C VAL A 196 0.03 -10.48 -7.14
N GLY A 197 -0.51 -9.68 -8.05
CA GLY A 197 -0.95 -8.30 -7.81
C GLY A 197 -2.46 -8.09 -7.76
N GLY A 198 -2.88 -6.84 -7.57
CA GLY A 198 -4.25 -6.38 -7.85
C GLY A 198 -5.37 -7.03 -7.02
N ALA A 199 -6.58 -6.96 -7.55
CA ALA A 199 -7.77 -7.55 -6.93
C ALA A 199 -7.69 -9.08 -6.89
N GLN A 200 -6.95 -9.69 -7.81
CA GLN A 200 -6.73 -11.14 -7.86
C GLN A 200 -5.90 -11.63 -6.66
N ALA A 201 -4.89 -10.88 -6.22
CA ALA A 201 -4.14 -11.19 -4.99
C ALA A 201 -5.02 -11.13 -3.74
N ILE A 202 -5.90 -10.11 -3.65
CA ILE A 202 -6.85 -9.97 -2.54
C ILE A 202 -7.84 -11.14 -2.53
N GLY A 203 -8.39 -11.50 -3.69
CA GLY A 203 -9.24 -12.68 -3.83
C GLY A 203 -8.53 -13.97 -3.41
N ALA A 204 -7.27 -14.16 -3.83
CA ALA A 204 -6.49 -15.35 -3.49
C ALA A 204 -6.25 -15.47 -1.98
N MET A 205 -5.86 -14.39 -1.31
CA MET A 205 -5.68 -14.37 0.14
C MET A 205 -7.01 -14.48 0.91
N THR A 206 -8.13 -14.07 0.32
CA THR A 206 -9.45 -14.20 0.94
C THR A 206 -9.95 -15.64 0.87
N TYR A 207 -10.02 -16.21 -0.33
CA TYR A 207 -10.71 -17.47 -0.57
C TYR A 207 -9.78 -18.69 -0.47
N GLY A 208 -8.47 -18.45 -0.60
CA GLY A 208 -7.50 -19.50 -0.86
C GLY A 208 -7.60 -20.01 -2.30
N THR A 209 -6.48 -20.51 -2.81
CA THR A 209 -6.36 -21.23 -4.08
C THR A 209 -5.55 -22.51 -3.87
N GLU A 210 -5.26 -23.22 -4.95
CA GLU A 210 -4.40 -24.40 -4.92
C GLU A 210 -2.99 -24.07 -4.40
N THR A 211 -2.50 -22.85 -4.68
CA THR A 211 -1.15 -22.41 -4.29
C THR A 211 -1.13 -21.44 -3.10
N ILE A 212 -2.07 -20.47 -3.07
CA ILE A 212 -2.08 -19.38 -2.09
C ILE A 212 -3.09 -19.71 -0.98
N PRO A 213 -2.67 -19.86 0.28
CA PRO A 213 -3.61 -20.14 1.36
C PRO A 213 -4.47 -18.91 1.69
N SER A 214 -5.70 -19.15 2.17
CA SER A 214 -6.51 -18.08 2.77
C SER A 214 -5.89 -17.58 4.08
N VAL A 215 -6.20 -16.33 4.44
CA VAL A 215 -5.67 -15.65 5.64
C VAL A 215 -6.80 -15.12 6.52
N ASP A 216 -6.47 -14.77 7.77
CA ASP A 216 -7.45 -14.20 8.71
C ASP A 216 -7.64 -12.70 8.48
N ILE A 217 -6.57 -11.99 8.09
CA ILE A 217 -6.57 -10.56 7.83
C ILE A 217 -5.63 -10.20 6.68
N ILE A 218 -6.09 -9.29 5.83
CA ILE A 218 -5.30 -8.71 4.73
C ILE A 218 -4.94 -7.27 5.06
N CYS A 219 -3.64 -7.00 5.07
CA CYS A 219 -3.07 -5.68 5.31
C CYS A 219 -2.42 -5.11 4.04
N GLY A 220 -2.16 -3.80 4.05
CA GLY A 220 -1.43 -3.09 3.01
C GLY A 220 -2.34 -2.23 2.13
N PRO A 221 -1.88 -1.03 1.75
CA PRO A 221 -2.60 -0.18 0.81
C PRO A 221 -2.44 -0.71 -0.62
N GLY A 222 -3.25 -0.20 -1.53
CA GLY A 222 -3.10 -0.46 -2.95
C GLY A 222 -3.90 0.53 -3.78
N ASN A 223 -3.90 0.31 -5.10
CA ASN A 223 -4.70 1.12 -6.00
C ASN A 223 -6.21 0.92 -5.74
N ILE A 224 -7.03 1.65 -6.51
CA ILE A 224 -8.48 1.61 -6.34
C ILE A 224 -9.10 0.20 -6.46
N PHE A 225 -8.53 -0.69 -7.28
CA PHE A 225 -9.02 -2.06 -7.42
C PHE A 225 -8.72 -2.90 -6.19
N VAL A 226 -7.56 -2.69 -5.56
CA VAL A 226 -7.21 -3.34 -4.28
C VAL A 226 -8.11 -2.84 -3.16
N THR A 227 -8.33 -1.53 -3.07
CA THR A 227 -9.23 -0.94 -2.06
C THR A 227 -10.66 -1.44 -2.25
N LEU A 228 -11.18 -1.49 -3.49
CA LEU A 228 -12.50 -2.02 -3.78
C LEU A 228 -12.59 -3.54 -3.53
N ALA A 229 -11.53 -4.30 -3.81
CA ALA A 229 -11.48 -5.73 -3.51
C ALA A 229 -11.57 -5.95 -2.00
N LYS A 230 -10.73 -5.28 -1.21
CA LYS A 230 -10.77 -5.30 0.26
C LYS A 230 -12.15 -4.93 0.80
N LYS A 231 -12.78 -3.90 0.23
CA LYS A 231 -14.16 -3.50 0.58
C LYS A 231 -15.17 -4.61 0.31
N GLN A 232 -15.07 -5.31 -0.82
CA GLN A 232 -16.03 -6.36 -1.21
C GLN A 232 -15.84 -7.66 -0.42
N VAL A 233 -14.61 -7.98 -0.01
CA VAL A 233 -14.32 -9.21 0.78
C VAL A 233 -14.40 -9.01 2.29
N TYR A 234 -14.57 -7.78 2.76
CA TYR A 234 -14.68 -7.49 4.19
C TYR A 234 -15.86 -8.27 4.81
N GLY A 235 -15.55 -9.04 5.86
CA GLY A 235 -16.49 -9.95 6.51
C GLY A 235 -16.29 -11.42 6.13
N GLU A 236 -15.71 -11.71 4.95
CA GLU A 236 -15.13 -13.02 4.65
C GLU A 236 -13.68 -13.11 5.18
N VAL A 237 -12.97 -11.98 5.16
CA VAL A 237 -11.63 -11.80 5.75
C VAL A 237 -11.54 -10.45 6.49
N GLY A 238 -10.68 -10.37 7.49
CA GLY A 238 -10.34 -9.09 8.11
C GLY A 238 -9.58 -8.17 7.13
N ILE A 239 -9.74 -6.86 7.27
CA ILE A 239 -8.90 -5.87 6.59
C ILE A 239 -8.41 -4.83 7.59
N ASP A 240 -7.20 -4.31 7.40
CA ASP A 240 -6.64 -3.20 8.18
C ASP A 240 -7.35 -1.86 7.94
N GLY A 241 -7.86 -1.65 6.72
CA GLY A 241 -8.61 -0.45 6.37
C GLY A 241 -8.83 -0.27 4.87
N LEU A 242 -9.69 0.70 4.55
CA LEU A 242 -9.90 1.21 3.20
C LEU A 242 -9.14 2.53 3.08
N TYR A 243 -8.05 2.51 2.32
CA TYR A 243 -7.18 3.66 2.16
C TYR A 243 -7.66 4.54 1.00
N GLY A 244 -7.69 5.84 1.26
CA GLY A 244 -7.88 6.88 0.26
C GLY A 244 -6.55 7.44 -0.25
N PRO A 245 -6.59 8.53 -1.02
CA PRO A 245 -5.39 9.30 -1.36
C PRO A 245 -4.62 9.70 -0.11
N THR A 246 -3.30 9.77 -0.23
CA THR A 246 -2.43 10.13 0.88
C THR A 246 -2.52 11.65 1.14
N GLU A 247 -2.44 12.05 2.42
CA GLU A 247 -2.55 13.45 2.83
C GLU A 247 -1.42 13.81 3.80
N THR A 248 -1.01 15.08 3.82
CA THR A 248 -0.10 15.62 4.84
C THR A 248 -0.54 17.03 5.21
N LEU A 249 -0.54 17.33 6.50
CA LEU A 249 -0.85 18.65 7.03
C LEU A 249 0.34 19.18 7.82
N ILE A 250 0.93 20.27 7.35
CA ILE A 250 1.96 21.02 8.05
C ILE A 250 1.30 22.21 8.73
N VAL A 251 1.52 22.36 10.04
CA VAL A 251 1.13 23.56 10.79
C VAL A 251 2.40 24.30 11.16
N ALA A 252 2.57 25.52 10.66
CA ALA A 252 3.81 26.27 10.79
C ALA A 252 3.54 27.75 11.11
N ASP A 253 4.23 28.30 12.10
CA ASP A 253 4.27 29.74 12.34
C ASP A 253 5.43 30.39 11.57
N GLU A 254 5.59 31.70 11.71
CA GLU A 254 6.64 32.49 11.05
C GLU A 254 8.09 32.05 11.35
N THR A 255 8.32 31.21 12.35
CA THR A 255 9.66 30.73 12.72
C THR A 255 10.07 29.49 11.94
N ALA A 256 9.13 28.85 11.23
CA ALA A 256 9.39 27.65 10.48
C ALA A 256 10.31 27.91 9.28
N ASN A 257 11.14 26.92 8.97
CA ASN A 257 12.01 26.96 7.81
C ASN A 257 11.22 26.68 6.53
N GLN A 258 11.10 27.68 5.67
CA GLN A 258 10.36 27.61 4.41
C GLN A 258 10.85 26.49 3.47
N THR A 259 12.15 26.21 3.47
CA THR A 259 12.74 25.15 2.64
C THR A 259 12.31 23.76 3.11
N LEU A 260 12.24 23.55 4.43
CA LEU A 260 11.77 22.27 4.98
C LEU A 260 10.28 22.08 4.74
N CYS A 261 9.46 23.11 4.97
CA CYS A 261 8.02 23.04 4.65
C CYS A 261 7.79 22.72 3.17
N ALA A 262 8.51 23.36 2.26
CA ALA A 262 8.40 23.07 0.83
C ALA A 262 8.83 21.62 0.50
N ALA A 263 9.91 21.13 1.11
CA ALA A 263 10.38 19.77 0.92
C ALA A 263 9.35 18.74 1.39
N ASP A 264 8.75 18.92 2.56
CA ASP A 264 7.74 18.01 3.12
C ASP A 264 6.45 18.01 2.27
N LEU A 265 6.00 19.17 1.78
CA LEU A 265 4.85 19.25 0.87
C LEU A 265 5.12 18.51 -0.45
N LEU A 266 6.32 18.68 -1.02
CA LEU A 266 6.73 18.03 -2.27
C LEU A 266 6.89 16.51 -2.09
N ALA A 267 7.46 16.07 -0.97
CA ALA A 267 7.61 14.65 -0.64
C ALA A 267 6.26 13.93 -0.55
N GLN A 268 5.23 14.63 -0.06
CA GLN A 268 3.87 14.10 -0.09
C GLN A 268 3.26 14.13 -1.50
N ALA A 269 3.48 15.22 -2.26
CA ALA A 269 2.91 15.38 -3.59
C ALA A 269 3.41 14.35 -4.60
N GLU A 270 4.68 13.92 -4.52
CA GLU A 270 5.27 13.00 -5.50
C GLU A 270 4.72 11.56 -5.39
N HIS A 271 4.03 11.25 -4.30
CA HIS A 271 3.52 9.92 -4.00
C HIS A 271 2.41 9.49 -4.96
N ASP A 272 1.44 10.37 -5.24
CA ASP A 272 0.28 10.07 -6.07
C ASP A 272 -0.35 11.37 -6.62
N VAL A 273 -0.92 11.33 -7.82
CA VAL A 273 -1.60 12.48 -8.44
C VAL A 273 -2.83 12.96 -7.66
N LEU A 274 -3.36 12.13 -6.77
CA LEU A 274 -4.46 12.45 -5.87
C LEU A 274 -3.97 12.90 -4.48
N ALA A 275 -2.65 12.92 -4.22
CA ALA A 275 -2.09 13.30 -2.93
C ALA A 275 -2.46 14.75 -2.55
N ARG A 276 -2.67 14.99 -1.25
CA ARG A 276 -3.08 16.31 -0.74
C ARG A 276 -2.13 16.83 0.34
N PRO A 277 -1.04 17.50 -0.06
CA PRO A 277 -0.20 18.26 0.86
C PRO A 277 -0.85 19.61 1.20
N VAL A 278 -0.96 19.93 2.49
CA VAL A 278 -1.56 21.17 2.99
C VAL A 278 -0.62 21.84 3.98
N LEU A 279 -0.39 23.14 3.81
CA LEU A 279 0.28 23.99 4.78
C LEU A 279 -0.73 24.96 5.39
N VAL A 280 -0.83 24.94 6.71
CA VAL A 280 -1.57 25.92 7.51
C VAL A 280 -0.57 26.78 8.25
N THR A 281 -0.63 28.09 8.01
CA THR A 281 0.24 29.04 8.67
C THR A 281 -0.48 30.31 9.08
N THR A 282 0.00 30.91 10.17
CA THR A 282 -0.38 32.25 10.63
C THR A 282 0.37 33.37 9.92
N SER A 283 1.38 33.05 9.10
CA SER A 283 2.25 34.01 8.44
C SER A 283 2.07 33.97 6.93
N GLU A 284 1.54 35.07 6.39
CA GLU A 284 1.41 35.25 4.94
C GLU A 284 2.78 35.27 4.25
N ALA A 285 3.77 35.89 4.89
CA ALA A 285 5.15 35.91 4.39
C ALA A 285 5.73 34.49 4.27
N LEU A 286 5.47 33.61 5.24
CA LEU A 286 5.91 32.22 5.16
C LEU A 286 5.22 31.48 4.01
N ALA A 287 3.90 31.66 3.84
CA ALA A 287 3.16 31.02 2.75
C ALA A 287 3.73 31.37 1.37
N ASP A 288 4.05 32.65 1.15
CA ASP A 288 4.64 33.12 -0.11
C ASP A 288 6.07 32.57 -0.31
N GLN A 289 6.88 32.54 0.74
CA GLN A 289 8.24 31.97 0.71
C GLN A 289 8.23 30.47 0.40
N VAL A 290 7.34 29.70 1.03
CA VAL A 290 7.18 28.27 0.76
C VAL A 290 6.74 28.05 -0.68
N ASN A 291 5.80 28.84 -1.20
CA ASN A 291 5.37 28.72 -2.60
C ASN A 291 6.54 28.95 -3.57
N LEU A 292 7.43 29.91 -3.29
CA LEU A 292 8.63 30.15 -4.10
C LEU A 292 9.62 28.97 -4.06
N GLU A 293 9.86 28.40 -2.87
CA GLU A 293 10.71 27.21 -2.70
C GLU A 293 10.15 26.00 -3.46
N ILE A 294 8.82 25.79 -3.41
CA ILE A 294 8.15 24.75 -4.19
C ILE A 294 8.44 24.91 -5.68
N GLN A 295 8.23 26.11 -6.25
CA GLN A 295 8.48 26.34 -7.68
C GLN A 295 9.95 26.08 -8.06
N THR A 296 10.88 26.47 -7.20
CA THR A 296 12.32 26.30 -7.44
C THR A 296 12.73 24.82 -7.46
N ARG A 297 12.10 24.00 -6.60
CA ARG A 297 12.44 22.59 -6.41
C ARG A 297 11.72 21.67 -7.37
N LEU A 298 10.46 21.98 -7.69
CA LEU A 298 9.63 21.19 -8.59
C LEU A 298 10.34 20.95 -9.94
N ALA A 299 10.97 21.99 -10.49
CA ALA A 299 11.74 21.92 -11.74
C ALA A 299 12.97 20.99 -11.71
N ARG A 300 13.31 20.41 -10.55
CA ARG A 300 14.45 19.49 -10.37
C ARG A 300 13.99 18.06 -10.04
N LEU A 301 12.69 17.83 -9.83
CA LEU A 301 12.17 16.52 -9.47
C LEU A 301 11.93 15.67 -10.72
N SER A 302 12.35 14.41 -10.67
CA SER A 302 12.11 13.44 -11.75
C SER A 302 10.63 13.08 -11.91
N ARG A 303 9.82 13.29 -10.86
CA ARG A 303 8.38 13.04 -10.80
C ARG A 303 7.55 14.33 -10.86
N GLU A 304 8.08 15.40 -11.46
CA GLU A 304 7.35 16.67 -11.65
C GLU A 304 5.95 16.49 -12.24
N SER A 305 5.74 15.52 -13.14
CA SER A 305 4.43 15.26 -13.75
C SER A 305 3.38 14.65 -12.79
N VAL A 306 3.79 14.21 -11.60
CA VAL A 306 2.91 13.63 -10.57
C VAL A 306 2.50 14.68 -9.53
N VAL A 307 3.38 15.66 -9.27
CA VAL A 307 3.25 16.74 -8.27
C VAL A 307 2.38 17.89 -8.79
#